data_AF-A0A9E0VJC9-F1
#
_entry.id   AF-A0A9E0VJC9-F1
#
_cell.length_a   1.000
_cell.length_b   1.000
_cell.length_c   1.000
_cell.angle_alpha   90.00
_cell.angle_beta   90.00
_cell.angle_gamma   90.00
#
_symmetry.space_group_name_H-M   'P 1'
#
loop_
_entity.id
_entity.type
_entity.pdbx_description
1 polymer ?
#
loop_
_entity_poly.entity_id
_entity_poly.type
_entity_poly.pdbx_seq_one_letter_code
_entity_poly.pdbx_strand_id
1 'polypeptide(L)'
;MKDIIIKHNKGEISLKTLEEDNNLDLEQVPENNDAQIIKSLIDKIKELSEKPKEYILCAAIHWDNINALNEDLRASNKDNGLTSIGYRHVNCMELLNKLTEGYYYNIANLTYGFLTNTNRFVDRKEAYIIAKAANQIIEPIDHDMGILTSENLY
;
A
#
# COMPACT_ATOMS: atom_id res chain seq x y z
N MET A 1 8.44 27.45 0.59
CA MET A 1 8.87 27.56 -0.83
C MET A 1 10.22 26.90 -0.98
N LYS A 2 10.29 25.73 -1.62
CA LYS A 2 11.56 25.08 -1.98
C LYS A 2 11.79 25.27 -3.48
N ASP A 3 12.92 25.86 -3.81
CA ASP A 3 13.36 25.99 -5.20
C ASP A 3 14.09 24.71 -5.59
N ILE A 4 13.58 23.99 -6.60
CA ILE A 4 14.26 22.86 -7.21
C ILE A 4 15.03 23.41 -8.42
N ILE A 5 16.35 23.40 -8.33
CA ILE A 5 17.24 23.84 -9.41
C ILE A 5 17.71 22.63 -10.20
N ILE A 6 17.30 22.53 -11.46
CA ILE A 6 17.77 21.51 -12.40
C ILE A 6 18.84 22.15 -13.26
N LYS A 7 20.08 21.67 -13.11
CA LYS A 7 21.22 22.12 -13.93
C LYS A 7 21.39 21.19 -15.12
N HIS A 8 21.50 21.75 -16.32
CA HIS A 8 21.82 21.01 -17.53
C HIS A 8 22.90 21.72 -18.35
N ASN A 9 23.42 21.03 -19.36
CA ASN A 9 24.59 21.44 -20.14
C ASN A 9 24.40 22.77 -20.91
N LYS A 10 23.18 23.33 -20.95
CA LYS A 10 22.84 24.59 -21.62
C LYS A 10 22.28 25.66 -20.66
N GLY A 11 22.18 25.41 -19.36
CA GLY A 11 21.64 26.38 -18.40
C GLY A 11 21.07 25.76 -17.11
N GLU A 12 20.52 26.61 -16.25
CA GLU A 12 19.82 26.22 -15.03
C GLU A 12 18.33 26.57 -15.15
N ILE A 13 17.46 25.63 -14.78
CA ILE A 13 16.01 25.83 -14.71
C ILE A 13 15.62 25.81 -13.24
N SER A 14 14.97 26.87 -12.76
CA SER A 14 14.45 26.97 -11.39
C SER A 14 12.96 26.70 -11.37
N LEU A 15 12.55 25.67 -10.65
CA LEU A 15 11.14 25.32 -10.41
C LEU A 15 10.77 25.70 -8.98
N LYS A 16 9.76 26.54 -8.82
CA LYS A 16 9.22 26.92 -7.50
C LYS A 16 8.06 26.00 -7.14
N THR A 17 8.17 25.29 -6.01
CA THR A 17 7.02 24.57 -5.46
C THR A 17 6.23 25.50 -4.54
N LEU A 18 4.94 25.71 -4.86
CA LEU A 18 3.99 26.26 -3.89
C LEU A 18 3.76 25.18 -2.83
N GLU A 19 4.07 25.49 -1.58
CA GLU A 19 3.73 24.60 -0.47
C GLU A 19 2.20 24.67 -0.27
N GLU A 20 1.61 23.49 -0.17
CA GLU A 20 0.23 23.16 0.27
C GLU A 20 -0.85 22.79 -0.75
N ASP A 21 -0.60 22.84 -2.06
CA ASP A 21 -1.48 22.16 -3.03
C ASP A 21 -0.67 21.39 -4.06
N ASN A 22 -1.01 20.12 -4.29
CA ASN A 22 -0.41 19.23 -5.31
C ASN A 22 -0.70 19.68 -6.76
N ASN A 23 -0.99 20.97 -6.99
CA ASN A 23 -1.18 21.56 -8.31
C ASN A 23 0.10 22.27 -8.76
N LEU A 24 0.81 21.62 -9.67
CA LEU A 24 1.79 22.26 -10.54
C LEU A 24 1.03 23.09 -11.59
N ASP A 25 0.66 24.32 -11.26
CA ASP A 25 0.16 25.27 -12.26
C ASP A 25 1.32 25.90 -13.03
N LEU A 26 1.20 25.78 -14.36
CA LEU A 26 2.23 26.15 -15.34
C LEU A 26 2.12 27.64 -15.69
N GLU A 27 2.91 28.49 -15.04
CA GLU A 27 3.18 29.82 -15.58
C GLU A 27 4.47 29.82 -16.39
N GLN A 28 4.27 29.92 -17.72
CA GLN A 28 5.25 30.25 -18.77
C GLN A 28 6.30 29.19 -19.10
N VAL A 29 5.92 28.22 -19.94
CA VAL A 29 6.86 27.34 -20.65
C VAL A 29 7.00 27.84 -22.11
N PRO A 30 8.17 28.34 -22.55
CA PRO A 30 8.34 28.87 -23.91
C PRO A 30 8.23 27.75 -24.96
N GLU A 31 7.53 27.96 -26.08
CA GLU A 31 7.27 26.97 -27.15
C GLU A 31 8.51 26.50 -27.95
N ASN A 32 9.58 26.07 -27.28
CA ASN A 32 10.74 25.42 -27.91
C ASN A 32 10.76 23.90 -27.59
N ASN A 33 11.66 23.16 -28.24
CA ASN A 33 11.81 21.71 -28.07
C ASN A 33 12.05 21.29 -26.60
N ASP A 34 12.58 22.18 -25.76
CA ASP A 34 12.83 21.93 -24.34
C ASP A 34 11.52 21.93 -23.52
N ALA A 35 10.51 22.69 -23.92
CA ALA A 35 9.20 22.70 -23.28
C ALA A 35 8.42 21.40 -23.45
N GLN A 36 8.54 20.75 -24.60
CA GLN A 36 7.95 19.42 -24.82
C GLN A 36 8.64 18.37 -23.94
N ILE A 37 9.97 18.45 -23.80
CA ILE A 37 10.74 17.56 -22.93
C ILE A 37 10.33 17.78 -21.46
N ILE A 38 10.26 19.03 -21.01
CA ILE A 38 9.85 19.38 -19.64
C ILE A 38 8.44 18.90 -19.36
N LYS A 39 7.49 19.12 -20.28
CA LYS A 39 6.11 18.65 -20.14
C LYS A 39 6.04 17.12 -20.05
N SER A 40 6.77 16.41 -20.93
CA SER A 40 6.84 14.95 -20.91
C SER A 40 7.43 14.41 -19.59
N LEU A 41 8.44 15.08 -19.03
CA LEU A 41 9.00 14.71 -17.73
C LEU A 41 8.02 14.96 -16.58
N ILE A 42 7.30 16.09 -16.60
CA ILE A 42 6.26 16.39 -15.61
C ILE A 42 5.13 15.35 -15.66
N ASP A 43 4.66 15.00 -16.86
CA ASP A 43 3.60 14.00 -17.03
C ASP A 43 4.08 12.62 -16.52
N LYS A 44 5.34 12.26 -16.78
CA LYS A 44 5.94 11.04 -16.24
C LYS A 44 6.08 11.06 -14.71
N ILE A 45 6.45 12.21 -14.14
CA ILE A 45 6.51 12.39 -12.68
C ILE A 45 5.11 12.28 -12.08
N LYS A 46 4.08 12.84 -12.74
CA LYS A 46 2.69 12.72 -12.30
C LYS A 46 2.21 11.27 -12.32
N GLU A 47 2.46 10.55 -13.40
CA GLU A 47 2.18 9.11 -13.53
C GLU A 47 2.89 8.31 -12.42
N LEU A 48 4.17 8.59 -12.16
CA LEU A 48 4.94 7.97 -11.08
C LEU A 48 4.46 8.40 -9.67
N SER A 49 3.78 9.54 -9.56
CA SER A 49 3.21 10.06 -8.31
C SER A 49 1.78 9.59 -8.07
N GLU A 50 1.13 8.96 -9.06
CA GLU A 50 -0.22 8.44 -8.86
C GLU A 50 -0.20 7.45 -7.70
N LYS A 51 -1.16 7.64 -6.80
CA LYS A 51 -1.26 6.76 -5.63
C LYS A 51 -1.38 5.32 -6.10
N PRO A 52 -0.72 4.38 -5.42
CA PRO A 52 -0.88 2.97 -5.70
C PRO A 52 -2.37 2.61 -5.70
N LYS A 53 -2.83 1.96 -6.76
CA LYS A 53 -4.24 1.53 -6.90
C LYS A 53 -4.67 0.63 -5.73
N GLU A 54 -3.72 -0.13 -5.19
CA GLU A 54 -3.92 -1.03 -4.07
C GLU A 54 -2.83 -0.85 -3.02
N TYR A 55 -3.24 -0.80 -1.75
CA TYR A 55 -2.37 -0.67 -0.60
C TYR A 55 -2.91 -1.48 0.58
N ILE A 56 -2.03 -1.78 1.52
CA ILE A 56 -2.37 -2.52 2.74
C ILE A 56 -3.15 -1.62 3.69
N LEU A 57 -4.35 -2.06 4.10
CA LEU A 57 -5.20 -1.34 5.04
C LEU A 57 -4.90 -1.74 6.49
N CYS A 58 -4.87 -3.05 6.77
CA CYS A 58 -4.70 -3.61 8.11
C CYS A 58 -4.10 -5.02 8.09
N ALA A 59 -3.59 -5.47 9.24
CA ALA A 59 -3.24 -6.88 9.43
C ALA A 59 -4.52 -7.74 9.41
N ALA A 60 -4.40 -8.96 8.91
CA ALA A 60 -5.51 -9.88 8.81
C ALA A 60 -5.07 -11.33 9.08
N ILE A 61 -6.00 -12.13 9.61
CA ILE A 61 -5.85 -13.58 9.75
C ILE A 61 -7.12 -14.20 9.18
N HIS A 62 -6.94 -15.07 8.19
CA HIS A 62 -8.03 -15.79 7.59
C HIS A 62 -8.10 -17.21 8.14
N TRP A 63 -9.28 -17.60 8.60
CA TRP A 63 -9.56 -18.95 9.05
C TRP A 63 -10.46 -19.66 8.05
N ASP A 64 -9.86 -20.61 7.31
CA ASP A 64 -10.57 -21.39 6.29
C ASP A 64 -11.57 -22.37 6.95
N ASN A 65 -12.61 -22.75 6.20
CA ASN A 65 -13.59 -23.78 6.57
C ASN A 65 -14.53 -23.47 7.76
N ILE A 66 -14.76 -22.18 8.06
CA ILE A 66 -15.93 -21.79 8.86
C ILE A 66 -17.14 -21.61 7.93
N ASN A 67 -18.29 -22.16 8.34
CA ASN A 67 -19.55 -22.01 7.61
C ASN A 67 -19.89 -20.52 7.41
N ALA A 68 -20.30 -20.20 6.19
CA ALA A 68 -20.31 -18.88 5.59
C ALA A 68 -20.91 -17.78 6.49
N LEU A 69 -20.13 -16.73 6.70
CA LEU A 69 -20.64 -15.40 7.03
C LEU A 69 -21.36 -14.82 5.82
N ASN A 70 -22.18 -13.78 6.02
CA ASN A 70 -22.76 -12.99 4.93
C ASN A 70 -21.65 -12.62 3.92
N GLU A 71 -21.89 -12.82 2.63
CA GLU A 71 -20.94 -12.55 1.55
C GLU A 71 -20.39 -11.11 1.62
N ASP A 72 -21.23 -10.16 2.04
CA ASP A 72 -20.86 -8.75 2.21
C ASP A 72 -19.78 -8.51 3.28
N LEU A 73 -19.59 -9.45 4.21
CA LEU A 73 -18.64 -9.34 5.32
C LEU A 73 -17.31 -10.05 5.05
N ARG A 74 -17.15 -10.64 3.86
CA ARG A 74 -15.98 -11.43 3.51
C ARG A 74 -14.99 -10.63 2.66
N ALA A 75 -13.72 -11.01 2.72
CA ALA A 75 -12.75 -10.57 1.74
C ALA A 75 -13.17 -11.02 0.33
N SER A 76 -13.06 -10.13 -0.64
CA SER A 76 -13.60 -10.28 -2.00
C SER A 76 -13.00 -11.45 -2.79
N ASN A 77 -11.83 -11.93 -2.39
CA ASN A 77 -11.11 -13.04 -3.02
C ASN A 77 -11.11 -14.34 -2.18
N LYS A 78 -12.02 -14.44 -1.21
CA LYS A 78 -12.24 -15.65 -0.42
C LYS A 78 -13.64 -16.18 -0.69
N ASP A 79 -13.77 -17.51 -0.76
CA ASP A 79 -15.02 -18.21 -1.06
C ASP A 79 -15.68 -18.83 0.17
N ASN A 80 -14.98 -18.87 1.30
CA ASN A 80 -15.47 -19.34 2.60
C ASN A 80 -14.64 -18.74 3.74
N GLY A 81 -14.93 -19.14 4.98
CA GLY A 81 -14.11 -18.78 6.14
C GLY A 81 -14.42 -17.41 6.74
N LEU A 82 -13.63 -17.05 7.76
CA LEU A 82 -13.70 -15.79 8.49
C LEU A 82 -12.35 -15.08 8.40
N THR A 83 -12.38 -13.80 8.04
CA THR A 83 -11.19 -12.93 8.11
C THR A 83 -11.28 -12.05 9.35
N SER A 84 -10.44 -12.33 10.35
CA SER A 84 -10.22 -11.44 11.49
C SER A 84 -9.24 -10.33 11.09
N ILE A 85 -9.56 -9.08 11.42
CA ILE A 85 -8.75 -7.90 11.06
C ILE A 85 -8.40 -7.07 12.30
N GLY A 86 -7.30 -6.32 12.22
CA GLY A 86 -6.84 -5.48 13.32
C GLY A 86 -5.58 -4.68 13.00
N TYR A 87 -5.19 -3.81 13.93
CA TYR A 87 -3.98 -2.98 13.77
C TYR A 87 -2.73 -3.82 13.55
N ARG A 88 -2.49 -4.85 14.38
CA ARG A 88 -1.43 -5.85 14.19
C ARG A 88 -2.00 -7.27 14.25
N HIS A 89 -1.20 -8.25 13.84
CA HIS A 89 -1.60 -9.66 13.88
C HIS A 89 -1.97 -10.13 15.30
N VAL A 90 -1.33 -9.59 16.34
CA VAL A 90 -1.69 -9.88 17.75
C VAL A 90 -3.12 -9.45 18.08
N ASN A 91 -3.60 -8.34 17.52
CA ASN A 91 -4.98 -7.90 17.70
C ASN A 91 -5.96 -8.82 16.97
N CYS A 92 -5.60 -9.28 15.77
CA CYS A 92 -6.39 -10.22 14.99
C CYS A 92 -6.56 -11.55 15.74
N MET A 93 -5.47 -12.05 16.32
CA MET A 93 -5.46 -13.27 17.16
C MET A 93 -6.31 -13.10 18.41
N GLU A 94 -6.17 -11.97 19.12
CA GLU A 94 -6.96 -11.72 20.33
C GLU A 94 -8.46 -11.64 20.02
N LEU A 95 -8.85 -10.97 18.94
CA LEU A 95 -10.24 -10.91 18.49
C LEU A 95 -10.75 -12.31 18.13
N LEU A 96 -9.98 -13.06 17.35
CA LEU A 96 -10.35 -14.41 16.96
C LEU A 96 -10.51 -15.32 18.18
N ASN A 97 -9.57 -15.25 19.14
CA ASN A 97 -9.61 -16.00 20.40
C ASN A 97 -10.91 -15.75 21.19
N LYS A 98 -11.36 -14.48 21.25
CA LYS A 98 -12.60 -14.10 21.92
C LYS A 98 -13.84 -14.60 21.17
N LEU A 99 -13.85 -14.50 19.85
CA LEU A 99 -14.97 -14.96 19.01
C LEU A 99 -15.12 -16.49 19.05
N THR A 100 -14.02 -17.20 19.24
CA THR A 100 -14.02 -18.67 19.33
C THR A 100 -14.09 -19.20 20.76
N GLU A 101 -14.21 -18.32 21.76
CA GLU A 101 -14.16 -18.71 23.18
C GLU A 101 -12.94 -19.58 23.53
N GLY A 102 -11.78 -19.30 22.93
CA GLY A 102 -10.57 -20.11 23.13
C GLY A 102 -10.49 -21.42 22.35
N TYR A 103 -11.53 -21.81 21.60
CA TYR A 103 -11.52 -23.00 20.74
C TYR A 103 -10.72 -22.78 19.45
N TYR A 104 -9.40 -22.74 19.56
CA TYR A 104 -8.49 -22.83 18.41
C TYR A 104 -8.39 -24.29 17.93
N TYR A 105 -9.43 -24.79 17.27
CA TYR A 105 -9.49 -26.20 16.87
C TYR A 105 -8.43 -26.60 15.84
N ASN A 106 -7.81 -25.64 15.12
CA ASN A 106 -6.70 -25.95 14.23
C ASN A 106 -5.95 -24.69 13.78
N ILE A 107 -4.85 -24.34 14.47
CA ILE A 107 -3.95 -23.24 14.04
C ILE A 107 -3.44 -23.48 12.60
N ALA A 108 -3.39 -24.75 12.16
CA ALA A 108 -3.00 -25.12 10.81
C ALA A 108 -3.93 -24.55 9.71
N ASN A 109 -5.15 -24.14 10.05
CA ASN A 109 -6.11 -23.54 9.11
C ASN A 109 -6.09 -22.00 9.14
N LEU A 110 -5.15 -21.39 9.86
CA LEU A 110 -4.99 -19.94 9.94
C LEU A 110 -3.93 -19.48 8.95
N THR A 111 -4.36 -18.67 8.00
CA THR A 111 -3.45 -17.97 7.10
C THR A 111 -3.24 -16.55 7.62
N TYR A 112 -1.98 -16.19 7.90
CA TYR A 112 -1.59 -14.84 8.28
C TYR A 112 -1.36 -13.99 7.03
N GLY A 113 -1.89 -12.78 7.03
CA GLY A 113 -1.85 -11.91 5.88
C GLY A 113 -2.34 -10.51 6.20
N PHE A 114 -2.90 -9.86 5.20
CA PHE A 114 -3.32 -8.47 5.28
C PHE A 114 -4.61 -8.26 4.48
N LEU A 115 -5.39 -7.25 4.89
CA LEU A 115 -6.51 -6.76 4.09
C LEU A 115 -6.06 -5.53 3.31
N THR A 116 -6.44 -5.44 2.04
CA THR A 116 -6.16 -4.28 1.19
C THR A 116 -7.34 -3.30 1.17
N ASN A 117 -7.11 -2.09 0.67
CA ASN A 117 -8.17 -1.10 0.44
C ASN A 117 -9.21 -1.54 -0.61
N THR A 118 -8.95 -2.61 -1.37
CA THR A 118 -9.88 -3.20 -2.35
C THR A 118 -10.67 -4.39 -1.78
N ASN A 119 -10.64 -4.56 -0.45
CA ASN A 119 -11.26 -5.66 0.27
C ASN A 119 -10.68 -7.05 -0.08
N ARG A 120 -9.43 -7.14 -0.53
CA ARG A 120 -8.77 -8.44 -0.74
C ARG A 120 -8.00 -8.89 0.49
N PHE A 121 -8.08 -10.17 0.81
CA PHE A 121 -7.15 -10.82 1.73
C PHE A 121 -5.93 -11.29 0.93
N VAL A 122 -4.74 -10.84 1.32
CA VAL A 122 -3.48 -11.21 0.66
C VAL A 122 -2.54 -11.85 1.68
N ASP A 123 -1.77 -12.85 1.26
CA ASP A 123 -0.75 -13.45 2.13
C ASP A 123 0.43 -12.49 2.36
N ARG A 124 1.36 -12.85 3.23
CA ARG A 124 2.50 -11.99 3.55
C ARG A 124 3.45 -11.72 2.38
N LYS A 125 3.52 -12.61 1.38
CA LYS A 125 4.41 -12.44 0.22
C LYS A 125 3.81 -11.47 -0.78
N GLU A 126 2.53 -11.64 -1.10
CA GLU A 126 1.81 -10.71 -1.94
C GLU A 126 1.69 -9.34 -1.27
N ALA A 127 1.43 -9.32 0.04
CA ALA A 127 1.37 -8.07 0.80
C ALA A 127 2.68 -7.28 0.73
N TYR A 128 3.84 -7.96 0.76
CA TYR A 128 5.13 -7.29 0.60
C TYR A 128 5.24 -6.56 -0.74
N ILE A 129 4.80 -7.19 -1.83
CA ILE A 129 4.83 -6.59 -3.17
C ILE A 129 3.93 -5.34 -3.22
N ILE A 130 2.71 -5.46 -2.69
CA ILE A 130 1.74 -4.36 -2.62
C ILE A 130 2.28 -3.22 -1.76
N ALA A 131 2.72 -3.50 -0.53
CA ALA A 131 3.23 -2.50 0.40
C ALA A 131 4.47 -1.79 -0.13
N LYS A 132 5.36 -2.51 -0.84
CA LYS A 132 6.53 -1.94 -1.50
C LYS A 132 6.14 -1.00 -2.64
N ALA A 133 5.23 -1.43 -3.52
CA ALA A 133 4.71 -0.59 -4.59
C ALA A 133 3.97 0.65 -4.04
N ALA A 134 3.35 0.50 -2.87
CA ALA A 134 2.62 1.56 -2.20
C ALA A 134 3.47 2.44 -1.27
N ASN A 135 4.79 2.22 -1.18
CA ASN A 135 5.69 2.92 -0.27
C ASN A 135 5.23 2.92 1.21
N GLN A 136 4.65 1.81 1.68
CA GLN A 136 4.13 1.68 3.05
C GLN A 136 5.12 1.07 4.05
N ILE A 137 6.25 0.57 3.57
CA ILE A 137 7.24 -0.12 4.42
C ILE A 137 8.07 0.93 5.17
N ILE A 138 7.91 0.98 6.50
CA ILE A 138 8.56 1.97 7.38
C ILE A 138 9.85 1.44 8.01
N GLU A 139 9.95 0.13 8.24
CA GLU A 139 11.14 -0.51 8.81
C GLU A 139 11.89 -1.30 7.74
N PRO A 140 13.24 -1.33 7.79
CA PRO A 140 14.02 -2.18 6.92
C PRO A 140 13.63 -3.64 7.13
N ILE A 141 13.14 -4.27 6.08
CA ILE A 141 12.88 -5.71 6.07
C ILE A 141 14.22 -6.39 5.98
N ASP A 142 14.52 -7.26 6.96
CA ASP A 142 15.71 -8.10 6.93
C ASP A 142 15.76 -8.79 5.57
N HIS A 143 16.77 -8.40 4.80
CA HIS A 143 16.84 -8.58 3.37
C HIS A 143 16.72 -10.08 3.00
N ASP A 144 15.83 -10.39 2.04
CA ASP A 144 15.71 -11.62 1.23
C ASP A 144 14.48 -12.51 1.37
N MET A 145 13.64 -12.39 2.41
CA MET A 145 12.50 -13.31 2.48
C MET A 145 11.27 -12.87 1.66
N GLY A 146 11.15 -11.57 1.33
CA GLY A 146 10.00 -11.05 0.59
C GLY A 146 8.67 -11.30 1.31
N ILE A 147 8.69 -11.28 2.64
CA ILE A 147 7.55 -11.53 3.53
C ILE A 147 7.32 -10.26 4.34
N LEU A 148 6.10 -9.72 4.29
CA LEU A 148 5.69 -8.58 5.09
C LEU A 148 5.25 -9.03 6.49
N THR A 149 5.74 -8.36 7.53
CA THR A 149 5.20 -8.47 8.88
C THR A 149 4.46 -7.17 9.26
N SER A 150 3.61 -7.23 10.28
CA SER A 150 2.85 -6.04 10.70
C SER A 150 3.76 -4.92 11.22
N GLU A 151 4.94 -5.28 11.71
CA GLU A 151 5.97 -4.38 12.20
C GLU A 151 6.59 -3.55 11.08
N ASN A 152 6.55 -4.05 9.84
CA ASN A 152 7.06 -3.29 8.70
C ASN A 152 6.14 -2.17 8.24
N LEU A 153 4.87 -2.11 8.69
CA LEU A 153 3.86 -1.14 8.26
C LEU A 153 3.48 -0.10 9.32
N TYR A 154 3.67 -0.42 10.60
CA TYR A 154 3.04 0.26 11.72
C TYR A 154 4.00 0.55 12.87
#